data_AF-A0A101ICC2-F1
#
_entry.id   AF-A0A101ICC2-F1
#
_cell.length_a   1.000
_cell.length_b   1.000
_cell.length_c   1.000
_cell.angle_alpha   90.00
_cell.angle_beta   90.00
_cell.angle_gamma   90.00
#
_symmetry.space_group_name_H-M   'P 1'
#
loop_
_entity.id
_entity.type
_entity.pdbx_description
1 polymer ?
#
loop_
_entity_poly.entity_id
_entity_poly.type
_entity_poly.pdbx_seq_one_letter_code
_entity_poly.pdbx_strand_id
1 'polypeptide(L)'
;MLFQTEPGRFQSLDYLFGELAQNLAYLSILHQNTWGAVYTDNPDEPQLAVVWKCCDTVLIGGDIVGAADSILLEFFSETLIPEAKARGIPSLDVYSATDFSERLGDFLEPMNPRKKIKRQLFQLRQLDTRDVSGFMMDHFLQRITERTFETGLVNSLAVEGWIYSF
;
A
#
# COMPACT_ATOMS: atom_id res chain seq x y z
N MET A 1 0.59 20.08 -5.58
CA MET A 1 -0.03 19.61 -4.33
C MET A 1 -1.22 18.68 -4.57
N LEU A 2 -1.30 17.60 -3.79
CA LEU A 2 -2.48 16.73 -3.70
C LEU A 2 -3.31 17.11 -2.47
N PHE A 3 -4.62 16.96 -2.55
CA PHE A 3 -5.57 17.22 -1.49
C PHE A 3 -6.13 15.92 -0.94
N GLN A 4 -6.16 15.78 0.39
CA GLN A 4 -6.84 14.65 1.00
C GLN A 4 -8.36 14.77 0.80
N THR A 5 -8.98 13.65 0.47
CA THR A 5 -10.40 13.51 0.20
C THR A 5 -10.95 12.34 1.01
N GLU A 6 -12.24 12.40 1.34
CA GLU A 6 -12.90 11.28 2.01
C GLU A 6 -13.01 10.09 1.06
N PRO A 7 -12.59 8.87 1.45
CA PRO A 7 -12.65 7.70 0.57
C PRO A 7 -14.05 7.41 0.00
N GLY A 8 -15.12 7.78 0.71
CA GLY A 8 -16.51 7.63 0.27
C GLY A 8 -17.05 8.75 -0.63
N ARG A 9 -16.26 9.82 -0.88
CA ARG A 9 -16.69 10.95 -1.73
C ARG A 9 -16.83 10.55 -3.20
N PHE A 10 -15.98 9.64 -3.67
CA PHE A 10 -15.97 9.21 -5.06
C PHE A 10 -16.80 7.94 -5.20
N GLN A 11 -17.72 7.92 -6.18
CA GLN A 11 -18.42 6.69 -6.55
C GLN A 11 -17.44 5.65 -7.11
N SER A 12 -16.39 6.10 -7.80
CA SER A 12 -15.30 5.30 -8.32
C SER A 12 -14.17 6.21 -8.82
N LEU A 13 -12.93 5.76 -8.70
CA LEU A 13 -11.75 6.34 -9.38
C LEU A 13 -11.17 5.35 -10.41
N ASP A 14 -11.91 4.30 -10.78
CA ASP A 14 -11.37 3.13 -11.48
C ASP A 14 -10.73 3.49 -12.82
N TYR A 15 -11.24 4.53 -13.48
CA TYR A 15 -10.68 5.03 -14.74
C TYR A 15 -9.24 5.52 -14.59
N LEU A 16 -8.86 6.08 -13.43
CA LEU A 16 -7.49 6.50 -13.12
C LEU A 16 -6.58 5.29 -12.82
N PHE A 17 -7.14 4.26 -12.19
CA PHE A 17 -6.35 3.12 -11.70
C PHE A 17 -6.26 1.96 -12.71
N GLY A 18 -7.11 1.92 -13.74
CA GLY A 18 -7.12 0.84 -14.73
C GLY A 18 -7.21 -0.54 -14.05
N GLU A 19 -6.28 -1.45 -14.38
CA GLU A 19 -6.23 -2.77 -13.76
C GLU A 19 -5.96 -2.74 -12.24
N LEU A 20 -5.29 -1.70 -11.72
CA LEU A 20 -5.08 -1.55 -10.27
C LEU A 20 -6.39 -1.30 -9.51
N ALA A 21 -7.48 -0.93 -10.18
CA ALA A 21 -8.79 -0.83 -9.53
C ALA A 21 -9.28 -2.17 -8.96
N GLN A 22 -8.71 -3.30 -9.42
CA GLN A 22 -8.99 -4.63 -8.85
C GLN A 22 -8.16 -4.95 -7.59
N ASN A 23 -7.24 -4.07 -7.19
CA ASN A 23 -6.43 -4.26 -6.00
C ASN A 23 -7.32 -4.27 -4.74
N LEU A 24 -7.19 -5.29 -3.89
CA LEU A 24 -8.01 -5.43 -2.69
C LEU A 24 -7.84 -4.27 -1.71
N ALA A 25 -6.67 -3.66 -1.62
CA ALA A 25 -6.45 -2.49 -0.77
C ALA A 25 -7.24 -1.28 -1.31
N TYR A 26 -7.20 -1.05 -2.63
CA TYR A 26 -7.99 0.00 -3.28
C TYR A 26 -9.48 -0.17 -2.99
N LEU A 27 -10.03 -1.35 -3.33
CA LEU A 27 -11.44 -1.65 -3.13
C LEU A 27 -11.83 -1.52 -1.66
N SER A 28 -11.01 -2.04 -0.74
CA SER A 28 -11.31 -1.99 0.67
C SER A 28 -11.33 -0.57 1.24
N ILE A 29 -10.46 0.33 0.76
CA ILE A 29 -10.42 1.72 1.22
C ILE A 29 -11.60 2.51 0.66
N LEU A 30 -11.89 2.40 -0.64
CA LEU A 30 -13.02 3.10 -1.25
C LEU A 30 -14.37 2.65 -0.69
N HIS A 31 -14.52 1.35 -0.42
CA HIS A 31 -15.72 0.80 0.23
C HIS A 31 -15.70 0.95 1.75
N GLN A 32 -14.73 1.65 2.33
CA GLN A 32 -14.62 1.93 3.78
C GLN A 32 -14.58 0.66 4.65
N ASN A 33 -14.11 -0.46 4.10
CA ASN A 33 -13.91 -1.73 4.80
C ASN A 33 -12.57 -1.76 5.56
N THR A 34 -11.60 -0.93 5.17
CA THR A 34 -10.33 -0.74 5.87
C THR A 34 -10.02 0.75 5.93
N TRP A 35 -9.36 1.19 7.00
CA TRP A 35 -8.89 2.56 7.10
C TRP A 35 -7.84 2.89 6.04
N GLY A 36 -7.88 4.10 5.51
CA GLY A 36 -6.98 4.57 4.47
C GLY A 36 -7.28 6.00 4.05
N ALA A 37 -6.41 6.56 3.22
CA ALA A 37 -6.51 7.93 2.73
C ALA A 37 -6.52 7.95 1.20
N VAL A 38 -7.34 8.84 0.64
CA VAL A 38 -7.40 9.12 -0.79
C VAL A 38 -6.96 10.56 -0.99
N TYR A 39 -6.01 10.77 -1.90
CA TYR A 39 -5.51 12.10 -2.26
C TYR A 39 -5.71 12.32 -3.75
N THR A 40 -6.17 13.50 -4.14
CA THR A 40 -6.33 13.85 -5.57
C THR A 40 -5.72 15.21 -5.87
N ASP A 41 -5.31 15.44 -7.11
CA ASP A 41 -4.83 16.75 -7.58
C ASP A 41 -5.96 17.78 -7.67
N ASN A 42 -7.16 17.32 -8.02
CA ASN A 42 -8.38 18.11 -8.02
C ASN A 42 -9.51 17.32 -7.31
N PRO A 43 -10.14 17.87 -6.26
CA PRO A 43 -11.24 17.19 -5.55
C PRO A 43 -12.53 17.02 -6.37
N ASP A 44 -12.72 17.81 -7.42
CA ASP A 44 -13.95 17.84 -8.22
C ASP A 44 -13.80 17.06 -9.53
N GLU A 45 -12.65 17.17 -10.19
CA GLU A 45 -12.34 16.47 -11.45
C GLU A 45 -10.90 15.91 -11.41
N PRO A 46 -10.68 14.79 -10.70
CA PRO A 46 -9.33 14.26 -10.47
C PRO A 46 -8.71 13.69 -11.75
N GLN A 47 -7.46 14.09 -12.02
CA GLN A 47 -6.62 13.53 -13.10
C GLN A 47 -5.49 12.67 -12.56
N LEU A 48 -5.13 12.88 -11.29
CA LEU A 48 -4.13 12.13 -10.54
C LEU A 48 -4.71 11.79 -9.16
N ALA A 49 -4.53 10.54 -8.76
CA ALA A 49 -4.98 10.08 -7.46
C ALA A 49 -3.93 9.18 -6.78
N VAL A 50 -3.82 9.32 -5.47
CA VAL A 50 -3.02 8.44 -4.61
C VAL A 50 -3.93 7.84 -3.56
N VAL A 51 -3.94 6.51 -3.46
CA VAL A 51 -4.63 5.77 -2.41
C VAL A 51 -3.59 5.14 -1.51
N TRP A 52 -3.60 5.50 -0.23
CA TRP A 52 -2.69 4.94 0.77
C TRP A 52 -3.49 4.17 1.81
N LYS A 53 -3.14 2.89 2.02
CA LYS A 53 -3.72 2.05 3.08
C LYS A 53 -3.29 2.48 4.49
N CYS A 54 -2.53 3.57 4.60
CA CYS A 54 -1.95 4.07 5.84
C CYS A 54 -1.18 3.02 6.65
N CYS A 55 -0.66 2.05 5.92
CA CYS A 55 0.19 0.94 6.33
C CYS A 55 1.30 0.87 5.26
N ASP A 56 1.54 -0.30 4.68
CA ASP A 56 2.55 -0.51 3.63
C ASP A 56 2.14 -0.05 2.22
N THR A 57 0.87 -0.14 1.84
CA THR A 57 0.47 -0.09 0.43
C THR A 57 0.08 1.30 -0.05
N VAL A 58 0.73 1.79 -1.11
CA VAL A 58 0.43 3.05 -1.81
C VAL A 58 0.13 2.76 -3.28
N LEU A 59 -1.00 3.22 -3.79
CA LEU A 59 -1.44 3.04 -5.16
C LEU A 59 -1.53 4.41 -5.83
N ILE A 60 -1.00 4.55 -7.03
CA ILE A 60 -1.02 5.78 -7.82
C ILE A 60 -1.80 5.51 -9.11
N GLY A 61 -2.83 6.32 -9.37
CA GLY A 61 -3.66 6.27 -10.57
C GLY A 61 -3.66 7.62 -11.28
N GLY A 62 -3.94 7.59 -12.58
CA GLY A 62 -3.86 8.76 -13.46
C GLY A 62 -2.62 8.73 -14.34
N ASP A 63 -2.56 9.69 -15.26
CA ASP A 63 -1.42 9.86 -16.16
C ASP A 63 -0.44 10.91 -15.60
N ILE A 64 0.85 10.62 -15.68
CA ILE A 64 1.89 11.46 -15.11
C ILE A 64 2.58 12.21 -16.24
N VAL A 65 1.86 13.20 -16.73
CA VAL A 65 2.28 14.13 -17.76
C VAL A 65 2.31 15.55 -17.19
N GLY A 66 3.31 16.34 -17.59
CA GLY A 66 3.44 17.73 -17.16
C GLY A 66 3.75 17.87 -15.67
N ALA A 67 2.87 18.53 -14.93
CA ALA A 67 3.11 18.92 -13.53
C ALA A 67 2.98 17.76 -12.51
N ALA A 68 2.47 16.60 -12.93
CA ALA A 68 2.24 15.45 -12.06
C ALA A 68 3.50 14.96 -11.34
N ASP A 69 4.66 14.96 -12.02
CA ASP A 69 5.96 14.61 -11.43
C ASP A 69 6.27 15.51 -10.22
N SER A 70 6.15 16.83 -10.36
CA SER A 70 6.40 17.76 -9.25
C SER A 70 5.39 17.60 -8.10
N ILE A 71 4.12 17.36 -8.42
CA ILE A 71 3.04 17.20 -7.43
C ILE A 71 3.26 15.95 -6.58
N LEU A 72 3.64 14.85 -7.21
CA LEU A 72 3.95 13.62 -6.50
C LEU A 72 5.23 13.79 -5.67
N LEU A 73 6.26 14.47 -6.18
CA LEU A 73 7.54 14.58 -5.47
C LEU A 73 7.34 15.30 -4.16
N GLU A 74 6.65 16.45 -4.23
CA GLU A 74 6.19 17.25 -3.11
C GLU A 74 5.36 16.40 -2.13
N PHE A 75 4.36 15.65 -2.63
CA PHE A 75 3.53 14.81 -1.77
C PHE A 75 4.35 13.74 -1.03
N PHE A 76 5.26 13.04 -1.73
CA PHE A 76 6.07 12.00 -1.12
C PHE A 76 7.04 12.56 -0.07
N SER A 77 7.73 13.66 -0.39
CA SER A 77 8.75 14.24 0.50
C SER A 77 8.15 14.98 1.69
N GLU A 78 7.03 15.69 1.49
CA GLU A 78 6.47 16.59 2.49
C GLU A 78 5.31 15.97 3.29
N THR A 79 4.61 14.99 2.73
CA THR A 79 3.43 14.36 3.36
C THR A 79 3.64 12.89 3.66
N LEU A 80 3.71 12.04 2.62
CA LEU A 80 3.59 10.59 2.77
C LEU A 80 4.75 9.96 3.58
N ILE A 81 6.00 10.27 3.25
CA ILE A 81 7.15 9.70 3.96
C ILE A 81 7.23 10.19 5.42
N PRO A 82 7.08 11.50 5.71
CA PRO A 82 6.98 11.98 7.08
C PRO A 82 5.87 11.30 7.89
N GLU A 83 4.67 11.17 7.33
CA GLU A 83 3.55 10.51 8.00
C GLU A 83 3.80 9.02 8.24
N ALA A 84 4.33 8.31 7.24
CA ALA A 84 4.68 6.90 7.39
C ALA A 84 5.71 6.68 8.51
N LYS A 85 6.73 7.54 8.58
CA LYS A 85 7.73 7.52 9.68
C LYS A 85 7.11 7.81 11.03
N ALA A 86 6.23 8.80 11.13
CA ALA A 86 5.53 9.13 12.37
C ALA A 86 4.67 7.96 12.88
N ARG A 87 4.16 7.13 11.96
CA ARG A 87 3.39 5.90 12.24
C ARG A 87 4.27 4.68 12.49
N GLY A 88 5.59 4.79 12.43
CA GLY A 88 6.51 3.66 12.57
C GLY A 88 6.46 2.66 11.43
N ILE A 89 6.00 3.05 10.24
CA ILE A 89 5.89 2.18 9.06
C ILE A 89 7.30 2.04 8.43
N PRO A 90 7.88 0.83 8.41
CA PRO A 90 9.28 0.64 8.03
C PRO A 90 9.54 0.73 6.52
N SER A 91 8.53 0.43 5.70
CA SER A 91 8.61 0.52 4.24
C SER A 91 7.24 0.68 3.60
N LEU A 92 7.22 1.31 2.43
CA LEU A 92 6.04 1.47 1.58
C LEU A 92 6.23 0.69 0.28
N ASP A 93 5.21 -0.08 -0.08
CA ASP A 93 5.05 -0.72 -1.37
C ASP A 93 4.25 0.21 -2.28
N VAL A 94 4.90 0.77 -3.29
CA VAL A 94 4.28 1.71 -4.24
C VAL A 94 3.94 1.01 -5.54
N TYR A 95 2.69 1.17 -5.98
CA TYR A 95 2.17 0.65 -7.24
C TYR A 95 1.64 1.78 -8.09
N SER A 96 1.76 1.63 -9.41
CA SER A 96 1.23 2.56 -10.38
C SER A 96 0.41 1.87 -11.45
N ALA A 97 -0.65 2.55 -11.88
CA ALA A 97 -1.33 2.19 -13.12
C ALA A 97 -0.40 2.52 -14.30
N THR A 98 -0.45 1.70 -15.37
CA THR A 98 0.18 1.93 -16.68
C THR A 98 1.73 2.04 -16.72
N ASP A 99 2.25 2.54 -17.85
CA ASP A 99 3.67 2.71 -18.23
C ASP A 99 4.50 3.53 -17.24
N PHE A 100 3.84 4.15 -16.25
CA PHE A 100 4.49 4.88 -15.16
C PHE A 100 5.42 4.00 -14.31
N SER A 101 5.25 2.68 -14.27
CA SER A 101 6.09 1.82 -13.42
C SER A 101 7.60 1.90 -13.72
N GLU A 102 8.01 2.36 -14.91
CA GLU A 102 9.42 2.62 -15.24
C GLU A 102 9.86 4.01 -14.74
N ARG A 103 9.07 5.05 -15.02
CA ARG A 103 9.35 6.44 -14.57
C ARG A 103 9.24 6.62 -13.05
N LEU A 104 8.46 5.80 -12.37
CA LEU A 104 8.33 5.80 -10.90
C LEU A 104 9.68 5.55 -10.21
N GLY A 105 10.54 4.73 -10.79
CA GLY A 105 11.87 4.46 -10.26
C GLY A 105 12.76 5.71 -10.27
N ASP A 106 12.78 6.42 -11.40
CA ASP A 106 13.55 7.66 -11.58
C ASP A 106 12.99 8.77 -10.68
N PHE A 107 11.66 8.91 -10.65
CA PHE A 107 10.94 9.87 -9.82
C PHE A 107 11.24 9.69 -8.32
N LEU A 108 11.30 8.44 -7.85
CA LEU A 108 11.60 8.13 -6.45
C LEU A 108 13.09 8.10 -6.13
N GLU A 109 13.99 8.19 -7.11
CA GLU A 109 15.45 8.08 -6.92
C GLU A 109 15.99 8.94 -5.76
N PRO A 110 15.57 10.22 -5.58
CA PRO A 110 16.03 11.05 -4.46
C PRO A 110 15.70 10.46 -3.07
N MET A 111 14.75 9.53 -3.01
CA MET A 111 14.29 8.84 -1.80
C MET A 111 14.95 7.46 -1.61
N ASN A 112 15.91 7.10 -2.49
CA ASN A 112 16.65 5.85 -2.48
C ASN A 112 15.73 4.61 -2.42
N PRO A 113 14.87 4.40 -3.44
CA PRO A 113 13.89 3.33 -3.43
C PRO A 113 14.60 1.98 -3.51
N ARG A 114 14.01 0.96 -2.88
CA ARG A 114 14.48 -0.42 -3.11
C ARG A 114 14.23 -0.82 -4.55
N LYS A 115 15.04 -1.76 -5.07
CA LYS A 115 14.91 -2.26 -6.44
C LYS A 115 13.48 -2.68 -6.73
N LYS A 116 12.97 -2.31 -7.91
CA LYS A 116 11.68 -2.77 -8.44
C LYS A 116 11.60 -4.29 -8.40
N ILE A 117 10.55 -4.82 -7.78
CA ILE A 117 10.30 -6.26 -7.67
C ILE A 117 9.10 -6.62 -8.53
N LYS A 118 9.20 -7.70 -9.32
CA LYS A 118 8.03 -8.26 -10.00
C LYS A 118 7.23 -9.10 -9.00
N ARG A 119 5.97 -8.73 -8.76
CA ARG A 119 5.06 -9.58 -7.99
C ARG A 119 4.60 -10.74 -8.87
N GLN A 120 4.51 -11.91 -8.27
CA GLN A 120 4.05 -13.13 -8.93
C GLN A 120 2.61 -13.41 -8.52
N LEU A 121 1.79 -13.82 -9.49
CA LEU A 121 0.46 -14.36 -9.23
C LEU A 121 0.61 -15.86 -9.00
N PHE A 122 0.01 -16.36 -7.93
CA PHE A 122 0.03 -17.78 -7.59
C PHE A 122 -1.38 -18.34 -7.71
N GLN A 123 -1.50 -19.49 -8.38
CA GLN A 123 -2.70 -20.29 -8.33
C GLN A 123 -2.52 -21.32 -7.22
N LEU A 124 -3.29 -21.17 -6.14
CA LEU A 124 -3.40 -22.21 -5.14
C LEU A 124 -4.10 -23.42 -5.78
N ARG A 125 -3.33 -24.46 -6.07
CA ARG A 125 -3.91 -25.80 -6.29
C ARG A 125 -4.29 -26.33 -4.92
N GLN A 126 -5.45 -26.96 -4.83
CA GLN A 126 -6.02 -27.50 -3.61
C GLN A 126 -4.92 -28.16 -2.76
N LEU A 127 -4.57 -27.55 -1.63
CA LEU A 127 -3.66 -28.15 -0.67
C LEU A 127 -4.37 -29.37 -0.09
N ASP A 128 -3.80 -30.55 -0.25
CA ASP A 128 -4.22 -31.69 0.56
C ASP A 128 -3.80 -31.35 2.00
N THR A 129 -4.75 -30.90 2.81
CA THR A 129 -4.56 -30.43 4.19
C THR A 129 -4.01 -31.52 5.12
N ARG A 130 -3.77 -32.73 4.60
CA ARG A 130 -3.14 -33.86 5.28
C ARG A 130 -1.61 -33.80 5.26
N ASP A 131 -1.00 -32.98 4.41
CA ASP A 131 0.47 -32.88 4.31
C ASP A 131 1.05 -31.70 5.10
N VAL A 132 0.59 -31.54 6.35
CA VAL A 132 1.24 -30.66 7.36
C VAL A 132 2.38 -31.41 8.08
N SER A 133 2.64 -32.66 7.67
CA SER A 133 3.66 -33.58 8.20
C SER A 133 5.09 -33.06 8.17
N GLY A 134 5.37 -31.98 7.42
CA GLY A 134 6.69 -31.37 7.31
C GLY A 134 7.00 -30.28 8.34
N PHE A 135 6.04 -29.87 9.19
CA PHE A 135 6.36 -28.95 10.28
C PHE A 135 7.17 -29.70 11.35
N MET A 136 8.44 -29.32 11.49
CA MET A 136 9.35 -29.87 12.50
C MET A 136 8.69 -29.84 13.88
N MET A 137 8.89 -30.89 14.68
CA MET A 137 8.20 -31.13 15.97
C MET A 137 8.33 -29.99 17.00
N ASP A 138 9.22 -29.03 16.77
CA ASP A 138 9.49 -27.91 17.69
C ASP A 138 8.71 -26.63 17.34
N HIS A 139 7.89 -26.62 16.28
CA HIS A 139 7.11 -25.45 15.87
C HIS A 139 5.63 -25.82 15.74
N PHE A 140 4.75 -24.94 16.23
CA PHE A 140 3.30 -25.10 16.08
C PHE A 140 2.69 -23.85 15.43
N LEU A 141 1.72 -24.07 14.54
CA LEU A 141 0.92 -23.00 13.96
C LEU A 141 -0.11 -22.56 15.01
N GLN A 142 -0.08 -21.28 15.37
CA GLN A 142 -1.07 -20.67 16.25
C GLN A 142 -1.78 -19.54 15.52
N ARG A 143 -3.09 -19.41 15.77
CA ARG A 143 -3.83 -18.20 15.39
C ARG A 143 -3.25 -16.99 16.13
N ILE A 144 -3.03 -15.90 15.39
CA ILE A 144 -2.65 -14.61 15.98
C ILE A 144 -3.82 -14.09 16.82
N THR A 145 -3.55 -13.77 18.08
CA THR A 145 -4.46 -13.17 19.06
C THR A 145 -3.79 -11.99 19.74
N GLU A 146 -4.52 -11.17 20.49
CA GLU A 146 -3.94 -10.08 21.30
C GLU A 146 -2.78 -10.57 22.19
N ARG A 147 -2.98 -11.69 22.91
CA ARG A 147 -1.95 -12.36 23.71
C ARG A 147 -0.66 -12.68 22.93
N THR A 148 -0.74 -12.88 21.61
CA THR A 148 0.44 -13.13 20.78
C THR A 148 1.40 -11.95 20.83
N PHE A 149 0.90 -10.72 20.89
CA PHE A 149 1.71 -9.50 20.98
C PHE A 149 2.23 -9.22 22.39
N GLU A 150 1.53 -9.69 23.44
CA GLU A 150 1.97 -9.59 24.84
C GLU A 150 3.18 -10.49 25.16
N THR A 151 3.42 -11.53 24.36
CA THR A 151 4.53 -12.48 24.58
C THR A 151 5.92 -11.92 24.26
N GLY A 152 6.02 -10.68 23.78
CA GLY A 152 7.31 -10.03 23.53
C GLY A 152 8.10 -10.69 22.39
N LEU A 153 7.41 -11.02 21.28
CA LEU A 153 8.06 -11.56 20.08
C LEU A 153 9.19 -10.63 19.63
N VAL A 154 10.40 -11.19 19.46
CA VAL A 154 11.61 -10.40 19.13
C VAL A 154 11.43 -9.50 17.91
N ASN A 155 10.61 -9.92 16.95
CA ASN A 155 10.38 -9.21 15.70
C ASN A 155 9.18 -8.25 15.74
N SER A 156 8.38 -8.21 16.82
CA SER A 156 7.18 -7.36 16.87
C SER A 156 7.52 -5.87 16.77
N LEU A 157 8.62 -5.44 17.40
CA LEU A 157 9.12 -4.06 17.34
C LEU A 157 9.44 -3.62 15.90
N ALA A 158 9.91 -4.53 15.05
CA ALA A 158 10.27 -4.21 13.67
C ALA A 158 9.05 -4.01 12.76
N VAL A 159 7.86 -4.45 13.19
CA VAL A 159 6.61 -4.38 12.44
C VAL A 159 5.51 -3.64 13.21
N GLU A 160 5.86 -2.96 14.30
CA GLU A 160 4.93 -2.32 15.23
C GLU A 160 4.02 -1.31 14.53
N GLY A 161 4.58 -0.48 13.64
CA GLY A 161 3.79 0.46 12.85
C GLY A 161 2.77 -0.23 11.94
N TRP A 162 3.08 -1.40 11.37
CA TRP A 162 2.10 -2.18 10.59
C TRP A 162 1.02 -2.79 11.48
N ILE A 163 1.37 -3.25 12.69
CA ILE A 163 0.42 -3.82 13.64
C ILE A 163 -0.62 -2.77 14.05
N TYR A 164 -0.18 -1.55 14.37
CA TYR A 164 -1.08 -0.47 14.81
C TYR A 164 -1.72 0.34 13.66
N SER A 165 -1.51 -0.08 12.41
CA SER A 165 -2.19 0.53 11.25
C SER A 165 -3.61 -0.03 11.01
N PHE A 166 -4.10 -0.92 11.88
CA PHE A 166 -5.42 -1.56 11.81
C PHE A 166 -6.28 -1.25 13.04
#